data_AF-A0A8T3XHP5-F1
#
_entry.id   AF-A0A8T3XHP5-F1
#
_cell.length_a   1.000
_cell.length_b   1.000
_cell.length_c   1.000
_cell.angle_alpha   90.00
_cell.angle_beta   90.00
_cell.angle_gamma   90.00
#
_symmetry.space_group_name_H-M   'P 1'
#
loop_
_entity.id
_entity.type
_entity.pdbx_description
1 polymer ?
#
loop_
_entity_poly.entity_id
_entity_poly.type
_entity_poly.pdbx_seq_one_letter_code
_entity_poly.pdbx_strand_id
1 'polypeptide(L)'
;MMQARDWISGIVGTIIFLLGLMPLMGKFTFLNNLPVSLLTWIVAGAGFYLMVNSVVEITNSNIVGWWSFGVAVTVLIIGLFPLLHSFGIGPAWFQFKWLGRSVYNVVFVIEGIFLMIATFAMEL
;
A
#
# COMPACT_ATOMS: atom_id res chain seq x y z
N MET A 1 14.60 8.85 18.98
CA MET A 1 15.69 8.07 18.36
C MET A 1 15.00 6.99 17.53
N MET A 2 15.04 7.15 16.21
CA MET A 2 14.33 6.26 15.29
C MET A 2 14.79 4.83 15.47
N GLN A 3 13.84 3.92 15.58
CA GLN A 3 14.10 2.49 15.66
C GLN A 3 14.37 1.95 14.25
N ALA A 4 15.03 0.79 14.17
CA ALA A 4 15.29 0.13 12.88
C ALA A 4 14.00 -0.13 12.08
N ARG A 5 12.87 -0.36 12.77
CA ARG A 5 11.55 -0.55 12.15
C ARG A 5 11.08 0.69 11.38
N ASP A 6 11.39 1.88 11.87
CA ASP A 6 10.94 3.14 11.29
C ASP A 6 11.66 3.38 9.96
N TRP A 7 12.97 3.09 9.93
CA TRP A 7 13.79 3.09 8.71
C TRP A 7 13.32 2.07 7.68
N ILE A 8 12.96 0.86 8.11
CA ILE A 8 12.40 -0.15 7.21
C ILE A 8 11.11 0.37 6.58
N SER A 9 10.22 0.97 7.37
CA SER A 9 8.98 1.56 6.85
C SER A 9 9.24 2.62 5.78
N GLY A 10 10.27 3.44 5.97
CA GLY A 10 10.62 4.53 5.06
C GLY A 10 11.23 4.01 3.76
N ILE A 11 12.09 3.00 3.84
CA ILE A 11 12.68 2.33 2.67
C ILE A 11 11.59 1.61 1.87
N VAL A 12 10.74 0.83 2.55
CA VAL A 12 9.63 0.10 1.92
C VAL A 12 8.66 1.09 1.28
N GLY A 13 8.31 2.17 1.98
CA GLY A 13 7.48 3.26 1.45
C GLY A 13 8.07 3.92 0.22
N THR A 14 9.39 4.18 0.22
CA THR A 14 10.10 4.75 -0.94
C THR A 14 10.06 3.81 -2.14
N ILE A 15 10.31 2.51 -1.94
CA ILE A 15 10.27 1.51 -3.03
C ILE A 15 8.86 1.44 -3.61
N ILE A 16 7.83 1.33 -2.78
CA ILE A 16 6.44 1.23 -3.22
C ILE A 16 6.01 2.52 -3.95
N PHE A 17 6.38 3.68 -3.41
CA PHE A 17 6.12 4.96 -4.04
C PHE A 17 6.71 5.03 -5.45
N LEU A 18 7.97 4.61 -5.62
CA LEU A 18 8.63 4.59 -6.92
C LEU A 18 7.98 3.57 -7.88
N LEU A 19 7.58 2.40 -7.37
CA LEU A 19 6.87 1.39 -8.16
C LEU A 19 5.52 1.90 -8.69
N GLY A 20 4.83 2.78 -7.96
CA GLY A 20 3.61 3.44 -8.44
C GLY A 20 3.88 4.63 -9.36
N LEU A 21 4.81 5.51 -8.97
CA LEU A 21 5.05 6.78 -9.65
C LEU A 21 5.71 6.59 -11.03
N MET A 22 6.71 5.71 -11.14
CA MET A 22 7.47 5.54 -12.38
C MET A 22 6.58 5.11 -13.58
N PRO A 23 5.69 4.12 -13.43
CA PRO A 23 4.68 3.79 -14.45
C PRO A 23 3.78 4.95 -14.84
N LEU A 24 3.31 5.75 -13.87
CA LEU A 24 2.43 6.90 -14.14
C LEU A 24 3.13 7.98 -14.94
N MET A 25 4.45 8.14 -14.76
CA MET A 25 5.28 9.05 -15.56
C MET A 25 5.65 8.48 -16.94
N GLY A 26 5.20 7.28 -17.29
CA GLY A 26 5.59 6.59 -18.52
C GLY A 26 7.07 6.21 -18.55
N LYS A 27 7.74 6.17 -17.39
CA LYS A 27 9.15 5.79 -17.27
C LYS A 27 9.25 4.29 -16.94
N PHE A 28 10.36 3.67 -17.36
CA PHE A 28 10.66 2.25 -17.15
C PHE A 28 9.60 1.28 -17.71
N THR A 29 9.78 0.89 -18.96
CA THR A 29 8.92 -0.08 -19.67
C THR A 29 8.78 -1.42 -18.95
N PHE A 30 9.79 -1.84 -18.18
CA PHE A 30 9.70 -3.07 -17.38
C PHE A 30 8.60 -3.01 -16.32
N LEU A 31 8.43 -1.87 -15.62
CA LEU A 31 7.40 -1.70 -14.60
C LEU A 31 5.99 -1.64 -15.22
N ASN A 32 5.89 -1.04 -16.41
CA ASN A 32 4.66 -1.01 -17.21
C ASN A 32 4.23 -2.39 -17.74
N ASN A 33 5.11 -3.39 -17.69
CA ASN A 33 4.84 -4.74 -18.15
C ASN A 33 4.57 -5.74 -17.02
N LEU A 34 4.66 -5.32 -15.75
CA LEU A 34 4.38 -6.21 -14.61
C LEU A 34 2.93 -6.73 -14.66
N PRO A 35 2.68 -8.02 -14.41
CA PRO A 35 1.32 -8.55 -14.45
C PRO A 35 0.47 -7.95 -13.33
N VAL A 36 -0.80 -7.64 -13.61
CA VAL A 36 -1.73 -7.04 -12.64
C VAL A 36 -1.85 -7.90 -11.38
N SER A 37 -1.81 -9.23 -11.52
CA SER A 37 -1.80 -10.17 -10.40
C SER A 37 -0.66 -9.87 -9.41
N LEU A 38 0.56 -9.62 -9.90
CA LEU A 38 1.69 -9.28 -9.03
C LEU A 38 1.46 -7.94 -8.33
N LEU A 39 0.89 -6.95 -9.02
CA LEU A 39 0.56 -5.65 -8.41
C LEU A 39 -0.46 -5.82 -7.28
N THR A 40 -1.48 -6.65 -7.49
CA THR A 40 -2.49 -6.97 -6.46
C THR A 40 -1.86 -7.60 -5.22
N TRP A 41 -0.91 -8.53 -5.39
CA TRP A 41 -0.16 -9.13 -4.27
C TRP A 41 0.66 -8.10 -3.50
N ILE A 42 1.37 -7.22 -4.21
CA ILE A 42 2.19 -6.18 -3.56
C ILE A 42 1.28 -5.22 -2.80
N VAL A 43 0.16 -4.77 -3.38
CA VAL A 43 -0.82 -3.89 -2.70
C VAL A 43 -1.41 -4.56 -1.45
N ALA A 44 -1.76 -5.85 -1.52
CA ALA A 44 -2.29 -6.55 -0.36
C ALA A 44 -1.25 -6.66 0.78
N GLY A 45 -0.01 -7.01 0.43
CA GLY A 45 1.08 -7.16 1.41
C GLY A 45 1.52 -5.83 2.01
N ALA A 46 1.68 -4.81 1.19
CA ALA A 46 2.02 -3.46 1.64
C ALA A 46 0.87 -2.84 2.45
N GLY A 47 -0.39 -3.08 2.07
CA GLY A 47 -1.53 -2.50 2.74
C GLY A 47 -1.70 -3.08 4.14
N PHE A 48 -1.43 -4.38 4.26
CA PHE A 48 -1.33 -5.05 5.54
C PHE A 48 -0.19 -4.48 6.39
N TYR A 49 0.99 -4.26 5.81
CA TYR A 49 2.13 -3.68 6.51
C TYR A 49 1.84 -2.25 7.02
N LEU A 50 1.24 -1.40 6.18
CA LEU A 50 0.80 -0.06 6.56
C LEU A 50 -0.25 -0.12 7.68
N MET A 51 -1.16 -1.08 7.65
CA MET A 51 -2.16 -1.26 8.71
C MET A 51 -1.51 -1.58 10.06
N VAL A 52 -0.52 -2.48 10.07
CA VAL A 52 0.23 -2.81 11.29
C VAL A 52 0.95 -1.59 11.84
N ASN A 53 1.65 -0.82 10.99
CA ASN A 53 2.31 0.42 11.41
C ASN A 53 1.31 1.44 11.97
N SER A 54 0.17 1.61 11.31
CA SER A 54 -0.89 2.53 11.73
C SER A 54 -1.47 2.17 13.10
N VAL A 55 -1.63 0.87 13.40
CA VAL A 55 -2.06 0.42 14.74
C VAL A 55 -1.05 0.81 15.81
N VAL A 56 0.25 0.67 15.54
CA VAL A 56 1.28 1.08 16.51
C VAL A 56 1.27 2.61 16.70
N GLU A 57 1.08 3.38 15.64
CA GLU A 57 0.94 4.85 15.74
C GLU A 57 -0.27 5.28 16.56
N ILE A 58 -1.42 4.60 16.39
CA ILE A 58 -2.63 4.85 17.19
C ILE A 58 -2.35 4.62 18.68
N THR A 59 -1.59 3.56 19.03
CA THR A 59 -1.25 3.30 20.43
C THR A 59 -0.37 4.38 21.05
N ASN A 60 0.37 5.14 20.23
CA ASN A 60 1.15 6.30 20.67
C ASN A 60 0.31 7.60 20.72
N SER A 61 -1.02 7.52 20.63
CA SER A 61 -1.96 8.66 20.67
C SER A 61 -1.79 9.69 19.54
N ASN A 62 -1.19 9.28 18.41
CA ASN A 62 -1.02 10.16 17.27
C ASN A 62 -2.27 10.16 16.38
N ILE A 63 -2.84 11.34 16.11
CA ILE A 63 -4.00 11.51 15.22
C ILE A 63 -3.69 11.06 13.78
N VAL A 64 -2.43 11.15 13.35
CA VAL A 64 -1.97 10.67 12.04
C VAL A 64 -2.20 9.16 11.90
N GLY A 65 -2.03 8.40 12.98
CA GLY A 65 -2.23 6.94 12.97
C GLY A 65 -3.65 6.52 12.58
N TRP A 66 -4.67 7.29 12.96
CA TRP A 66 -6.06 7.01 12.56
C TRP A 66 -6.30 7.23 11.06
N TRP A 67 -5.70 8.27 10.48
CA TRP A 67 -5.76 8.52 9.04
C TRP A 67 -5.01 7.45 8.25
N SER A 68 -3.78 7.14 8.68
CA SER A 68 -2.98 6.04 8.11
C SER A 68 -3.74 4.72 8.16
N PHE A 69 -4.45 4.43 9.26
CA PHE A 69 -5.23 3.21 9.42
C PHE A 69 -6.41 3.15 8.46
N GLY A 70 -7.17 4.23 8.30
CA GLY A 70 -8.28 4.28 7.34
C GLY A 70 -7.81 4.06 5.89
N VAL A 71 -6.68 4.67 5.53
CA VAL A 71 -6.03 4.45 4.22
C VAL A 71 -5.56 2.99 4.10
N ALA A 72 -4.90 2.46 5.11
CA ALA A 72 -4.39 1.09 5.12
C ALA A 72 -5.50 0.06 4.91
N VAL A 73 -6.63 0.20 5.61
CA VAL A 73 -7.80 -0.67 5.43
C VAL A 73 -8.33 -0.59 4.00
N THR A 74 -8.42 0.61 3.44
CA THR A 74 -8.90 0.81 2.06
C THR A 74 -7.96 0.15 1.05
N VAL A 75 -6.65 0.36 1.19
CA VAL A 75 -5.62 -0.23 0.34
C VAL A 75 -5.62 -1.76 0.47
N LEU A 76 -5.72 -2.28 1.70
CA LEU A 76 -5.80 -3.70 1.96
C LEU A 76 -7.04 -4.32 1.31
N ILE A 77 -8.21 -3.68 1.36
CA ILE A 77 -9.42 -4.17 0.67
C ILE A 77 -9.19 -4.22 -0.85
N ILE A 78 -8.60 -3.17 -1.42
CA ILE A 78 -8.32 -3.07 -2.86
C ILE A 78 -7.39 -4.20 -3.33
N GLY A 79 -6.39 -4.59 -2.53
CA GLY A 79 -5.52 -5.72 -2.85
C GLY A 79 -6.11 -7.09 -2.50
N LEU A 80 -6.71 -7.22 -1.32
CA LEU A 80 -7.12 -8.50 -0.75
C LEU A 80 -8.35 -9.08 -1.43
N PHE A 81 -9.35 -8.27 -1.80
CA PHE A 81 -10.60 -8.79 -2.38
C PHE A 81 -10.38 -9.42 -3.76
N PRO A 82 -9.68 -8.78 -4.71
CA PRO A 82 -9.39 -9.41 -6.00
C PRO A 82 -8.55 -10.68 -5.85
N LEU A 83 -7.65 -10.69 -4.86
CA LEU A 83 -6.79 -11.83 -4.54
C LEU A 83 -7.61 -13.00 -3.98
N LEU A 84 -8.52 -12.76 -3.03
CA LEU A 84 -9.46 -13.77 -2.54
C LEU A 84 -10.33 -14.33 -3.67
N HIS A 85 -10.85 -13.47 -4.54
CA HIS A 85 -11.63 -13.91 -5.69
C HIS A 85 -10.80 -14.80 -6.62
N SER A 86 -9.50 -14.51 -6.81
CA SER A 86 -8.62 -15.35 -7.65
C SER A 86 -8.47 -16.79 -7.12
N PHE A 87 -8.69 -17.00 -5.81
CA PHE A 87 -8.75 -18.32 -5.17
C PHE A 87 -10.15 -18.93 -5.12
N GLY A 88 -11.15 -18.29 -5.76
CA GLY A 88 -12.54 -18.74 -5.69
C GLY A 88 -13.23 -18.45 -4.36
N ILE A 89 -12.67 -17.54 -3.55
CA ILE A 89 -13.22 -17.15 -2.25
C ILE A 89 -13.98 -15.83 -2.38
N GLY A 90 -15.24 -15.83 -1.95
CA GLY A 90 -16.07 -14.64 -1.86
C GLY A 90 -17.00 -14.39 -3.05
N PRO A 91 -17.82 -13.34 -2.98
CA PRO A 91 -18.81 -13.01 -4.00
C PRO A 91 -18.20 -12.37 -5.25
N ALA A 92 -18.92 -12.43 -6.37
CA ALA A 92 -18.44 -11.95 -7.68
C ALA A 92 -18.05 -10.46 -7.71
N TRP A 93 -18.48 -9.64 -6.75
CA TRP A 93 -18.09 -8.22 -6.69
C TRP A 93 -16.67 -7.99 -6.16
N PHE A 94 -16.03 -9.01 -5.55
CA PHE A 94 -14.63 -8.96 -5.10
C PHE A 94 -13.62 -8.85 -6.25
N GLN A 95 -13.99 -9.23 -7.47
CA GLN A 95 -13.09 -9.20 -8.63
C GLN A 95 -12.61 -7.80 -9.02
N PHE A 96 -13.31 -6.74 -8.59
CA PHE A 96 -13.05 -5.35 -8.93
C PHE A 96 -12.58 -5.14 -10.40
N LYS A 97 -13.40 -5.60 -11.36
CA LYS A 97 -13.12 -5.53 -12.81
C LYS A 97 -12.75 -4.14 -13.34
N TRP A 98 -13.09 -3.09 -12.60
CA TRP A 98 -12.81 -1.69 -12.91
C TRP A 98 -11.43 -1.22 -12.44
N LEU A 99 -10.73 -1.99 -11.60
CA LEU A 99 -9.36 -1.70 -11.16
C LEU A 99 -8.37 -2.00 -12.29
N GLY A 100 -8.18 -1.03 -13.17
CA GLY A 100 -7.08 -1.04 -14.13
C GLY A 100 -5.71 -0.83 -13.47
N ARG A 101 -4.64 -1.13 -14.21
CA ARG A 101 -3.24 -0.91 -13.77
C ARG A 101 -3.02 0.50 -13.20
N SER A 102 -3.59 1.52 -13.84
CA SER A 102 -3.43 2.91 -13.40
C SER A 102 -3.94 3.13 -11.97
N VAL A 103 -5.00 2.44 -11.56
CA VAL A 103 -5.51 2.56 -10.19
C VAL A 103 -4.56 1.91 -9.19
N TYR A 104 -4.01 0.72 -9.51
CA TYR A 104 -2.98 0.10 -8.68
C TYR A 104 -1.73 0.98 -8.52
N ASN A 105 -1.31 1.65 -9.60
CA ASN A 105 -0.18 2.57 -9.55
C ASN A 105 -0.47 3.78 -8.63
N VAL A 106 -1.68 4.33 -8.68
CA VAL A 106 -2.11 5.41 -7.77
C VAL A 106 -2.15 4.93 -6.33
N VAL A 107 -2.67 3.72 -6.10
CA VAL A 107 -2.71 3.10 -4.78
C VAL A 107 -1.30 2.93 -4.20
N PHE A 108 -0.33 2.47 -5.00
CA PHE A 108 1.08 2.40 -4.59
C PHE A 108 1.66 3.76 -4.24
N VAL A 109 1.34 4.81 -5.00
CA VAL A 109 1.81 6.16 -4.68
C VAL A 109 1.28 6.60 -3.32
N ILE A 110 -0.03 6.44 -3.09
CA ILE A 110 -0.67 6.81 -1.82
C ILE A 110 -0.06 6.01 -0.67
N GLU A 111 -0.03 4.69 -0.81
CA GLU A 111 0.53 3.77 0.19
C GLU A 111 2.00 4.08 0.52
N GLY A 112 2.83 4.29 -0.51
CA GLY A 112 4.23 4.63 -0.33
C GLY A 112 4.41 5.94 0.43
N ILE A 113 3.58 6.96 0.15
CA ILE A 113 3.58 8.21 0.91
C ILE A 113 3.23 7.97 2.38
N PHE A 114 2.18 7.21 2.67
CA PHE A 114 1.79 6.95 4.05
C PHE A 114 2.84 6.13 4.83
N LEU A 115 3.51 5.18 4.19
CA LEU A 115 4.62 4.44 4.80
C LEU A 115 5.86 5.32 5.05
N MET A 116 6.14 6.29 4.17
CA MET A 116 7.18 7.28 4.41
C MET A 116 6.80 8.24 5.54
N ILE A 117 5.54 8.67 5.63
CA ILE A 117 5.05 9.50 6.74
C ILE A 117 5.15 8.74 8.06
N ALA A 118 4.80 7.45 8.08
CA ALA A 118 4.88 6.59 9.26
C ALA A 118 6.28 6.60 9.90
N THR A 119 7.35 6.61 9.08
CA THR A 119 8.74 6.71 9.55
C THR A 119 8.99 7.94 10.42
N PHE A 120 8.36 9.07 10.11
CA PHE A 120 8.55 10.32 10.83
C PHE A 120 7.49 10.54 11.91
N ALA A 121 6.29 10.01 11.73
CA ALA A 121 5.16 10.21 12.65
C ALA A 121 5.33 9.48 13.99
N MET A 122 6.20 8.47 14.06
CA MET A 122 6.46 7.73 15.30
C MET A 122 7.37 8.44 16.31
N GLU A 123 7.99 9.57 15.94
CA GLU A 123 8.81 10.40 16.84
C GLU A 123 8.08 11.65 17.37
N LEU A 124 6.86 11.93 16.90
CA LEU A 124 6.02 13.05 17.34
C LEU A 124 5.09 12.63 18.49
#